data_AF-A0A2N0NEI4-F1
#
_entry.id   AF-A0A2N0NEI4-F1
#
_cell.length_a   1.000
_cell.length_b   1.000
_cell.length_c   1.000
_cell.angle_alpha   90.00
_cell.angle_beta   90.00
_cell.angle_gamma   90.00
#
_symmetry.space_group_name_H-M   'P 1'
#
loop_
_entity.id
_entity.type
_entity.pdbx_description
1 polymer ?
#
loop_
_entity_poly.entity_id
_entity_poly.type
_entity_poly.pdbx_seq_one_letter_code
_entity_poly.pdbx_strand_id
1 'polypeptide(L)'
;MIVQELKTGMTSVEWSEDFHDVVSKIDEIWQRNPPDIPTGSPKVSKTTELLSEGTRVRVKLDEPILVLGNKLHGKFRTGDIRWNLNIRVIKKMILSPEQLPTYLLNGPHGRLGQPERFVPERILWHCIRKGQDQYLVKWERYPDTEATWKPTSRLKEDVSDLIRKFWE
;
A
#
# COMPACT_ATOMS: atom_id res chain seq x y z
N MET A 1 16.80 14.95 12.90
CA MET A 1 16.75 15.92 11.78
C MET A 1 18.16 16.34 11.47
N ILE A 2 18.61 16.11 10.24
CA ILE A 2 19.98 16.41 9.81
C ILE A 2 20.02 17.87 9.32
N VAL A 3 21.13 18.57 9.60
CA VAL A 3 21.32 20.01 9.28
C VAL A 3 21.08 20.35 7.80
N GLN A 4 21.26 19.39 6.90
CA GLN A 4 21.01 19.55 5.46
C GLN A 4 19.51 19.62 5.10
N GLU A 5 18.64 18.92 5.83
CA GLU A 5 17.20 18.89 5.55
C GLU A 5 16.55 20.24 5.89
N LEU A 6 16.99 20.86 7.00
CA LEU A 6 16.57 22.20 7.42
C LEU A 6 16.96 23.30 6.43
N LYS A 7 18.10 23.14 5.73
CA LYS A 7 18.58 24.12 4.75
C LYS A 7 17.95 23.94 3.37
N THR A 8 17.60 22.72 2.98
CA THR A 8 17.21 22.39 1.60
C THR A 8 15.70 22.20 1.45
N GLY A 9 14.96 22.03 2.56
CA GLY A 9 13.51 21.79 2.54
C GLY A 9 13.10 20.43 1.95
N MET A 10 14.07 19.63 1.49
CA MET A 10 13.88 18.28 0.94
C MET A 10 14.22 17.25 2.02
N THR A 11 13.37 16.24 2.16
CA THR A 11 13.61 15.06 3.01
C THR A 11 14.67 14.17 2.37
N SER A 12 15.70 13.78 3.13
CA SER A 12 16.71 12.86 2.62
C SER A 12 16.15 11.44 2.54
N VAL A 13 16.20 10.83 1.35
CA VAL A 13 15.80 9.44 1.08
C VAL A 13 17.03 8.57 0.79
N GLU A 14 18.22 9.12 0.95
CA GLU A 14 19.50 8.48 0.60
C GLU A 14 19.72 7.19 1.40
N TRP A 15 19.28 7.16 2.67
CA TRP A 15 19.33 5.97 3.53
C TRP A 15 18.53 4.77 3.00
N SER A 16 17.57 4.98 2.09
CA SER A 16 16.78 3.88 1.52
C SER A 16 17.59 3.02 0.54
N GLU A 17 18.64 3.58 -0.08
CA GLU A 17 19.57 2.82 -0.94
C GLU A 17 20.39 1.84 -0.07
N ASP A 18 20.87 2.31 1.08
CA ASP A 18 21.66 1.52 2.04
C ASP A 18 20.84 0.46 2.79
N PHE A 19 19.51 0.55 2.75
CA PHE A 19 18.62 -0.38 3.47
C PHE A 19 18.83 -1.83 3.03
N HIS A 20 19.05 -2.07 1.74
CA HIS A 20 19.27 -3.41 1.20
C HIS A 20 20.56 -4.05 1.74
N ASP A 21 21.64 -3.27 1.81
CA ASP A 21 22.94 -3.72 2.32
C ASP A 21 22.88 -4.02 3.82
N VAL A 22 22.15 -3.19 4.57
CA VAL A 22 21.93 -3.40 6.01
C VAL A 22 21.12 -4.67 6.25
N VAL A 23 20.02 -4.88 5.51
CA VAL A 23 19.20 -6.10 5.62
C VAL A 23 20.01 -7.34 5.25
N SER A 24 20.80 -7.29 4.16
CA SER A 24 21.65 -8.41 3.74
C SER A 24 22.67 -8.78 4.82
N LYS A 25 23.38 -7.80 5.39
CA LYS A 25 24.34 -8.05 6.49
C LYS A 25 23.66 -8.60 7.73
N ILE A 26 22.47 -8.10 8.07
CA ILE A 26 21.68 -8.63 9.18
C ILE A 26 21.31 -10.09 8.89
N ASP A 27 20.74 -10.41 7.74
CA ASP A 27 20.33 -11.77 7.39
C ASP A 27 21.52 -12.76 7.39
N GLU A 28 22.71 -12.33 6.95
CA GLU A 28 23.96 -13.08 7.07
C GLU A 28 24.35 -13.36 8.53
N ILE A 29 24.27 -12.36 9.40
CA ILE A 29 24.58 -12.49 10.84
C ILE A 29 23.59 -13.45 11.52
N TRP A 30 22.31 -13.34 11.19
CA TRP A 30 21.26 -14.13 11.83
C TRP A 30 21.04 -15.50 11.16
N GLN A 31 21.74 -15.80 10.06
CA GLN A 31 21.55 -16.98 9.19
C GLN A 31 20.08 -17.39 9.06
N ARG A 32 19.21 -16.40 8.80
CA ARG A 32 17.79 -16.66 8.69
C ARG A 32 17.52 -17.25 7.32
N ASN A 33 17.11 -18.52 7.29
CA ASN A 33 16.40 -19.01 6.12
C ASN A 33 15.12 -18.17 5.99
N PRO A 34 14.77 -17.68 4.78
CA PRO A 34 13.50 -17.02 4.58
C PRO A 34 12.38 -17.96 5.06
N PRO A 35 11.35 -17.45 5.74
CA PRO A 35 10.25 -18.29 6.19
C PRO A 35 9.64 -18.98 4.98
N ASP A 36 9.40 -20.29 5.11
CA ASP A 36 8.77 -21.06 4.04
C ASP A 36 7.44 -20.41 3.68
N ILE A 37 7.24 -20.15 2.39
CA ILE A 37 5.96 -19.64 1.91
C ILE A 37 4.96 -20.80 2.04
N PRO A 38 3.91 -20.65 2.87
CA PRO A 38 2.93 -21.71 3.02
C PRO A 38 2.33 -22.04 1.65
N THR A 39 2.52 -23.28 1.19
CA THR A 39 2.03 -23.76 -0.13
C THR A 39 0.72 -24.53 0.00
N GLY A 40 0.19 -24.67 1.22
CA GLY A 40 -1.04 -25.39 1.51
C GLY A 40 -2.29 -24.75 0.92
N SER A 41 -3.37 -25.53 0.80
CA SER A 41 -4.68 -24.95 0.45
C SER A 41 -5.19 -24.06 1.58
N PRO A 42 -6.00 -23.01 1.29
CA PRO A 42 -6.66 -22.22 2.32
C PRO A 42 -7.54 -23.12 3.19
N LYS A 43 -7.58 -22.83 4.51
CA LYS A 43 -8.40 -23.60 5.45
C LYS A 43 -9.87 -23.22 5.27
N VAL A 44 -10.54 -23.85 4.31
CA VAL A 44 -11.98 -23.71 4.09
C VAL A 44 -12.64 -25.05 4.42
N SER A 45 -13.48 -25.07 5.45
CA SER A 45 -14.33 -26.23 5.73
C SER A 45 -15.48 -26.29 4.72
N LYS A 46 -15.88 -27.49 4.30
CA LYS A 46 -16.93 -27.72 3.28
C LYS A 46 -18.29 -27.09 3.64
N THR A 47 -18.52 -26.77 4.91
CA THR A 47 -19.76 -26.21 5.43
C THR A 47 -19.79 -24.68 5.44
N THR A 48 -18.66 -24.01 5.16
CA THR A 48 -18.58 -22.54 5.22
C THR A 48 -18.98 -21.94 3.87
N GLU A 49 -20.18 -21.39 3.79
CA GLU A 49 -20.59 -20.58 2.63
C GLU A 49 -19.75 -19.29 2.60
N LEU A 50 -18.92 -19.15 1.56
CA LEU A 50 -18.12 -17.94 1.35
C LEU A 50 -18.99 -16.82 0.80
N LEU A 51 -18.75 -15.60 1.28
CA LEU A 51 -19.50 -14.42 0.84
C LEU A 51 -18.91 -13.88 -0.47
N SER A 52 -19.77 -13.60 -1.44
CA SER A 52 -19.36 -13.01 -2.72
C SER A 52 -19.04 -11.52 -2.59
N GLU A 53 -18.21 -11.03 -3.51
CA GLU A 53 -17.94 -9.60 -3.66
C GLU A 53 -19.24 -8.83 -3.93
N GLY A 54 -19.37 -7.63 -3.35
CA GLY A 54 -20.60 -6.84 -3.40
C GLY A 54 -21.60 -7.13 -2.27
N THR A 55 -21.40 -8.21 -1.49
CA THR A 55 -22.29 -8.52 -0.36
C THR A 55 -22.20 -7.45 0.73
N ARG A 56 -23.36 -7.02 1.25
CA ARG A 56 -23.47 -6.05 2.35
C ARG A 56 -23.31 -6.78 3.69
N VAL A 57 -22.30 -6.40 4.47
CA VAL A 57 -21.95 -7.02 5.75
C VAL A 57 -21.77 -5.98 6.84
N ARG A 58 -21.90 -6.42 8.10
CA ARG A 58 -21.56 -5.63 9.29
C ARG A 58 -20.36 -6.26 9.97
N VAL A 59 -19.44 -5.43 10.45
CA VAL A 59 -18.21 -5.87 11.11
C VAL A 59 -18.50 -6.15 12.58
N LYS A 60 -17.96 -7.26 13.10
CA LYS A 60 -18.02 -7.55 14.54
C LYS A 60 -17.21 -6.51 15.30
N LEU A 61 -17.75 -6.01 16.40
CA LEU A 61 -17.01 -5.10 17.27
C LEU A 61 -16.12 -5.90 18.22
N ASP A 62 -14.89 -5.42 18.41
CA ASP A 62 -13.94 -6.00 19.37
C ASP A 62 -14.23 -5.53 20.81
N GLU A 63 -14.80 -4.33 20.95
CA GLU A 63 -15.08 -3.70 22.24
C GLU A 63 -16.50 -3.11 22.27
N PRO A 64 -17.16 -3.06 23.46
CA PRO A 64 -18.49 -2.50 23.59
C PRO A 64 -18.49 -0.99 23.30
N ILE A 65 -19.57 -0.53 22.68
CA ILE A 65 -19.81 0.89 22.38
C ILE A 65 -21.13 1.33 22.99
N LEU A 66 -21.18 2.57 23.51
CA LEU A 66 -22.43 3.21 23.87
C LEU A 66 -23.25 3.51 22.61
N VAL A 67 -24.56 3.63 22.77
CA VAL A 67 -25.48 4.05 21.70
C VAL A 67 -25.07 5.40 21.10
N LEU A 68 -24.50 6.28 21.92
CA LEU A 68 -24.00 7.60 21.52
C LEU A 68 -22.63 7.56 20.82
N GLY A 69 -22.03 6.38 20.65
CA GLY A 69 -20.76 6.18 19.94
C GLY A 69 -19.50 6.20 20.79
N ASN A 70 -19.62 6.48 22.10
CA ASN A 70 -18.48 6.46 23.00
C ASN A 70 -18.02 5.01 23.28
N LYS A 71 -16.71 4.76 23.16
CA LYS A 71 -16.10 3.46 23.44
C LYS A 71 -16.19 3.14 24.93
N LEU A 72 -16.63 1.93 25.27
CA LEU A 72 -16.62 1.41 26.63
C LEU A 72 -15.48 0.43 26.81
N HIS A 73 -14.86 0.46 27.99
CA HIS A 73 -13.86 -0.52 28.39
C HIS A 73 -14.53 -1.71 29.07
N GLY A 74 -14.02 -2.91 28.81
CA GLY A 74 -14.44 -4.15 29.47
C GLY A 74 -15.17 -5.14 28.54
N LYS A 75 -15.81 -6.14 29.14
CA LYS A 75 -16.53 -7.20 28.41
C LYS A 75 -17.92 -6.72 27.96
N PHE A 76 -18.38 -7.20 26.81
CA PHE A 76 -19.74 -6.98 26.33
C PHE A 76 -20.79 -7.47 27.34
N ARG A 77 -21.75 -6.61 27.66
CA ARG A 77 -22.95 -6.96 28.44
C ARG A 77 -24.00 -7.62 27.54
N THR A 78 -25.06 -8.17 28.14
CA THR A 78 -26.15 -8.83 27.41
C THR A 78 -26.85 -7.88 26.43
N GLY A 79 -26.98 -6.59 26.79
CA GLY A 79 -27.67 -5.58 25.97
C GLY A 79 -26.78 -4.81 25.00
N ASP A 80 -25.48 -5.06 24.97
CA ASP A 80 -24.56 -4.27 24.16
C ASP A 80 -24.62 -4.66 22.68
N ILE A 81 -24.47 -3.66 21.81
CA ILE A 81 -24.40 -3.86 20.35
C ILE A 81 -23.08 -4.57 20.02
N ARG A 82 -23.16 -5.74 19.38
CA ARG A 82 -21.98 -6.55 18.99
C ARG A 82 -21.48 -6.32 17.57
N TRP A 83 -22.27 -5.63 16.76
CA TRP A 83 -22.00 -5.43 15.34
C TRP A 83 -22.00 -3.94 15.03
N ASN A 84 -21.05 -3.50 14.22
CA ASN A 84 -21.00 -2.11 13.78
C ASN A 84 -22.29 -1.72 13.05
N LEU A 85 -22.86 -0.57 13.40
CA LEU A 85 -24.08 -0.06 12.77
C LEU A 85 -23.84 0.32 11.30
N ASN A 86 -22.60 0.69 10.97
CA ASN A 86 -22.20 1.03 9.61
C ASN A 86 -22.14 -0.23 8.74
N ILE A 87 -23.01 -0.28 7.73
CA ILE A 87 -23.02 -1.34 6.73
C ILE A 87 -21.86 -1.12 5.77
N ARG A 88 -21.07 -2.16 5.54
CA ARG A 88 -19.97 -2.19 4.58
C ARG A 88 -20.28 -3.19 3.46
N VAL A 89 -19.54 -3.09 2.37
CA VAL A 89 -19.59 -3.93 1.18
C VAL A 89 -18.25 -4.63 1.05
N ILE A 90 -18.30 -5.93 0.76
CA ILE A 90 -17.11 -6.72 0.45
C ILE A 90 -16.56 -6.28 -0.89
N LYS A 91 -15.32 -5.77 -0.91
CA LYS A 91 -14.60 -5.40 -2.12
C LYS A 91 -13.85 -6.58 -2.72
N LYS A 92 -13.18 -7.37 -1.88
CA LYS A 92 -12.31 -8.47 -2.33
C LYS A 92 -12.22 -9.54 -1.27
N MET A 93 -12.26 -10.81 -1.68
CA MET A 93 -11.92 -11.94 -0.83
C MET A 93 -10.43 -12.30 -0.97
N ILE A 94 -9.75 -12.48 0.15
CA ILE A 94 -8.33 -12.87 0.22
C ILE A 94 -8.27 -14.28 0.81
N LEU A 95 -7.82 -15.22 -0.02
CA LEU A 95 -7.58 -16.60 0.38
C LEU A 95 -6.07 -16.81 0.47
N SER A 96 -5.55 -16.72 1.68
CA SER A 96 -4.16 -17.05 1.94
C SER A 96 -4.04 -18.53 2.36
N PRO A 97 -2.97 -19.21 1.95
CA PRO A 97 -2.69 -20.59 2.33
C PRO A 97 -2.62 -20.72 3.86
N GLU A 98 -3.20 -21.79 4.40
CA GLU A 98 -3.28 -22.10 5.85
C GLU A 98 -4.00 -21.09 6.77
N GLN A 99 -4.45 -19.97 6.21
CA GLN A 99 -5.19 -18.92 6.91
C GLN A 99 -6.68 -19.03 6.62
N LEU A 100 -7.48 -18.40 7.48
CA LEU A 100 -8.92 -18.28 7.26
C LEU A 100 -9.22 -17.27 6.14
N PRO A 101 -10.30 -17.47 5.36
CA PRO A 101 -10.76 -16.51 4.38
C PRO A 101 -10.93 -15.13 5.00
N THR A 102 -10.23 -14.14 4.45
CA THR A 102 -10.30 -12.76 4.93
C THR A 102 -11.01 -11.90 3.88
N TYR A 103 -11.85 -10.97 4.33
CA TYR A 103 -12.60 -10.09 3.45
C TYR A 103 -12.11 -8.66 3.58
N LEU A 104 -11.79 -8.04 2.46
CA LEU A 104 -11.51 -6.62 2.38
C LEU A 104 -12.82 -5.85 2.18
N LEU A 105 -13.06 -4.85 3.02
CA LEU A 105 -14.29 -4.05 3.00
C LEU A 105 -14.05 -2.64 2.42
N ASN A 106 -15.11 -2.01 1.91
CA ASN A 106 -15.09 -0.60 1.55
C ASN A 106 -15.06 0.29 2.81
N GLY A 107 -13.87 0.73 3.21
CA GLY A 107 -13.69 1.62 4.36
C GLY A 107 -12.39 2.40 4.31
N PRO A 108 -12.26 3.45 5.14
CA PRO A 108 -11.04 4.26 5.20
C PRO A 108 -9.81 3.44 5.57
N HIS A 109 -10.00 2.37 6.35
CA HIS A 109 -8.94 1.42 6.74
C HIS A 109 -8.65 0.33 5.70
N GLY A 110 -9.32 0.37 4.54
CA GLY A 110 -9.20 -0.61 3.46
C GLY A 110 -8.59 0.00 2.20
N ARG A 111 -7.66 0.96 2.32
CA ARG A 111 -6.80 1.32 1.20
C ARG A 111 -5.83 0.15 0.96
N LEU A 112 -6.26 -0.84 0.19
CA LEU A 112 -5.33 -1.41 -0.78
C LEU A 112 -4.76 -0.19 -1.50
N GLY A 113 -3.47 0.05 -1.36
CA GLY A 113 -2.74 0.97 -2.22
C GLY A 113 -2.90 0.45 -3.64
N GLN A 114 -4.06 0.72 -4.26
CA GLN A 114 -4.15 0.85 -5.68
C GLN A 114 -3.04 1.84 -5.99
N PRO A 115 -2.00 1.46 -6.76
CA PRO A 115 -1.13 2.48 -7.29
C PRO A 115 -2.09 3.39 -8.04
N GLU A 116 -2.35 4.58 -7.49
CA GLU A 116 -2.99 5.64 -8.25
C GLU A 116 -2.18 5.68 -9.53
N ARG A 117 -2.82 5.30 -10.63
CA ARG A 117 -2.16 5.29 -11.92
C ARG A 117 -2.00 6.76 -12.26
N PHE A 118 -0.89 7.35 -11.84
CA PHE A 118 -0.54 8.69 -12.21
C PHE A 118 -0.28 8.69 -13.71
N VAL A 119 -1.09 9.45 -14.44
CA VAL A 119 -0.92 9.62 -15.88
C VAL A 119 0.19 10.66 -16.08
N PRO A 120 1.30 10.31 -16.74
CA PRO A 120 2.35 11.26 -17.04
C PRO A 120 1.85 12.24 -18.11
N GLU A 121 2.02 13.54 -17.88
CA GLU A 121 1.64 14.59 -18.84
C GLU A 121 2.80 14.91 -19.78
N ARG A 122 3.98 15.22 -19.23
CA ARG A 122 5.16 15.65 -19.99
C ARG A 122 6.45 15.44 -19.20
N ILE A 123 7.58 15.36 -19.91
CA ILE A 123 8.92 15.42 -19.31
C ILE A 123 9.40 16.87 -19.26
N LEU A 124 9.84 17.29 -18.07
CA LEU A 124 10.35 18.65 -17.85
C LEU A 124 11.88 18.71 -17.98
N TRP A 125 12.58 17.65 -17.58
CA TRP A 125 14.05 17.66 -17.53
C TRP A 125 14.65 16.25 -17.65
N HIS A 126 15.90 16.18 -18.11
CA HIS A 126 16.69 14.95 -18.25
C HIS A 126 18.05 15.13 -17.56
N CYS A 127 18.52 14.09 -16.86
CA CYS A 127 19.87 14.07 -16.33
C CYS A 127 20.43 12.64 -16.26
N ILE A 128 21.76 12.55 -16.29
CA ILE A 128 22.48 11.29 -16.16
C ILE A 128 23.11 11.26 -14.76
N ARG A 129 22.71 10.30 -13.92
CA ARG A 129 23.28 10.09 -12.58
C ARG A 129 23.81 8.66 -12.46
N LYS A 130 25.06 8.50 -12.01
CA LYS A 130 25.75 7.20 -11.88
C LYS A 130 25.64 6.33 -13.15
N GLY A 131 25.65 6.94 -14.34
CA GLY A 131 25.56 6.24 -15.62
C GLY A 131 24.15 5.77 -16.02
N GLN A 132 23.10 6.20 -15.31
CA GLN A 132 21.71 5.90 -15.66
C GLN A 132 20.94 7.17 -16.03
N ASP A 133 20.19 7.12 -17.13
CA ASP A 133 19.27 8.17 -17.54
C ASP A 133 18.06 8.25 -16.61
N GLN A 134 17.83 9.45 -16.08
CA GLN A 134 16.67 9.80 -15.27
C GLN A 134 15.91 10.96 -15.92
N TYR A 135 14.59 10.89 -15.83
CA TYR A 135 13.68 11.90 -16.37
C TYR A 135 12.80 12.47 -15.26
N LEU A 136 12.62 13.79 -15.28
CA LEU A 136 11.69 14.49 -14.40
C LEU A 136 10.31 14.52 -15.05
N VAL A 137 9.39 13.73 -14.52
CA VAL A 137 8.05 13.55 -15.09
C VAL A 137 7.06 14.48 -14.38
N LYS A 138 6.35 15.29 -15.17
CA LYS A 138 5.17 16.03 -14.74
C LYS A 138 3.93 15.13 -14.83
N TRP A 139 3.11 15.14 -13.80
CA TRP A 139 1.90 14.31 -13.71
C TRP A 139 0.65 15.12 -14.05
N GLU A 140 -0.29 14.50 -14.75
CA GLU A 140 -1.57 15.11 -15.08
C GLU A 140 -2.35 15.43 -13.80
N ARG A 141 -2.91 16.64 -13.71
CA ARG A 141 -3.67 17.18 -12.54
C ARG A 141 -2.84 17.54 -11.31
N TYR A 142 -1.52 17.50 -11.42
CA TYR A 142 -0.61 17.95 -10.36
C TYR A 142 0.23 19.15 -10.84
N PRO A 143 0.53 20.11 -9.95
CA PRO A 143 1.39 21.24 -10.31
C PRO A 143 2.83 20.78 -10.58
N ASP A 144 3.57 21.56 -11.36
CA ASP A 144 4.96 21.27 -11.74
C ASP A 144 5.89 21.07 -10.53
N THR A 145 5.54 21.64 -9.37
CA THR A 145 6.26 21.48 -8.10
C THR A 145 6.23 20.04 -7.56
N GLU A 146 5.27 19.23 -7.99
CA GLU A 146 5.13 17.81 -7.60
C GLU A 146 5.73 16.86 -8.64
N ALA A 147 6.44 17.38 -9.64
CA ALA A 147 7.14 16.56 -10.62
C ALA A 147 8.15 15.63 -9.94
N THR A 148 8.19 14.37 -10.40
CA THR A 148 8.98 13.32 -9.74
C THR A 148 10.03 12.75 -10.69
N TRP A 149 11.24 12.53 -10.17
CA TRP A 149 12.31 11.84 -10.88
C TRP A 149 12.02 10.35 -11.04
N LYS A 150 12.14 9.84 -12.27
CA LYS A 150 11.97 8.42 -12.57
C LYS A 150 13.15 7.89 -13.40
N PRO A 151 13.73 6.75 -13.00
CA PRO A 151 14.75 6.09 -13.80
C PRO A 151 14.11 5.44 -15.03
N THR A 152 14.85 5.41 -16.14
CA THR A 152 14.38 4.83 -17.40
C THR A 152 13.89 3.39 -17.24
N SER A 153 14.52 2.60 -16.37
CA SER A 153 14.12 1.22 -16.07
C SER A 153 12.72 1.04 -15.46
N ARG A 154 12.12 2.11 -14.91
CA ARG A 154 10.77 2.11 -14.33
C ARG A 154 9.73 2.78 -15.22
N LEU A 155 10.13 3.30 -16.39
CA LEU A 155 9.23 3.96 -17.33
C LEU A 155 8.49 2.90 -18.15
N LYS A 156 7.15 2.97 -18.15
CA LYS A 156 6.28 2.12 -18.98
C LYS A 156 6.16 2.71 -20.38
N GLU A 157 5.54 1.94 -21.29
CA GLU A 157 5.28 2.29 -22.70
C GLU A 157 4.72 3.71 -22.88
N ASP A 158 3.74 4.13 -22.06
CA ASP A 158 3.12 5.47 -22.13
C ASP A 158 4.13 6.62 -21.93
N VAL A 159 5.20 6.38 -21.17
CA VAL A 159 6.23 7.39 -20.94
C VAL A 159 7.26 7.39 -22.07
N SER A 160 7.50 6.26 -22.74
CA SER A 160 8.44 6.19 -23.86
C SER A 160 8.05 7.12 -25.01
N ASP A 161 6.74 7.26 -25.28
CA ASP A 161 6.23 8.22 -26.26
C ASP A 161 6.49 9.68 -25.84
N LEU A 162 6.41 9.98 -24.54
CA LEU A 162 6.73 11.31 -24.00
C LEU A 162 8.24 11.60 -24.06
N ILE A 163 9.09 10.59 -23.88
CA ILE A 163 10.55 10.73 -24.03
C ILE A 163 10.86 11.04 -25.49
N ARG A 164 10.26 10.33 -26.45
CA ARG A 164 10.46 10.60 -27.88
C ARG A 164 10.09 12.04 -28.22
N LYS A 165 8.92 12.52 -27.78
CA LYS A 165 8.47 13.92 -27.97
C LYS A 165 9.35 14.97 -27.29
N PHE A 166 10.13 14.58 -26.27
CA PHE A 166 11.03 15.50 -25.57
C PHE A 166 12.35 15.71 -26.33
N TRP A 167 12.78 14.71 -27.10
CA TRP A 167 14.01 14.76 -27.92
C TRP A 167 13.77 15.17 -29.38
N GLU A 168 12.50 15.26 -29.80
CA GLU A 168 12.07 15.98 -31.02
C GLU A 168 12.23 17.50 -30.86
#